data_AF-A0A0P8CG62-F1
#
_entry.id   AF-A0A0P8CG62-F1
#
_cell.length_a   1.000
_cell.length_b   1.000
_cell.length_c   1.000
_cell.angle_alpha   90.00
_cell.angle_beta   90.00
_cell.angle_gamma   90.00
#
_symmetry.space_group_name_H-M   'P 1'
#
loop_
_entity.id
_entity.type
_entity.pdbx_description
1 polymer ?
#
loop_
_entity_poly.entity_id
_entity_poly.type
_entity_poly.pdbx_seq_one_letter_code
_entity_poly.pdbx_strand_id
1 'polypeptide(L)'
;PNYLDAFRPLPSNPRLYSLKVRNNNLLLRNGIHILPTLEPWIATFNAWSIDVEGEFVRFEVQDIDNEVHPDPIFGHEAQVYVREGIPVYDPTTNLPIGDNLRIKFNFTTGTFIVVPPGKITGVGDKNTINPIEETPGWSII
;
A
#
# COMPACT_ATOMS: atom_id res chain seq x y z
N PRO A 1 -4.78 -13.06 -5.75
CA PRO A 1 -4.92 -11.97 -4.75
C PRO A 1 -5.48 -10.69 -5.41
N ASN A 2 -6.59 -10.19 -4.88
CA ASN A 2 -7.30 -9.03 -5.41
C ASN A 2 -6.69 -7.76 -4.78
N TYR A 3 -5.57 -7.30 -5.35
CA TYR A 3 -4.86 -6.09 -4.88
C TYR A 3 -5.61 -4.79 -5.19
N LEU A 4 -6.74 -4.89 -5.89
CA LEU A 4 -7.57 -3.77 -6.27
C LEU A 4 -8.41 -3.30 -5.07
N ASP A 5 -8.08 -2.13 -4.54
CA ASP A 5 -9.06 -1.15 -4.02
C ASP A 5 -8.75 0.23 -4.60
N ALA A 6 -8.31 0.23 -5.88
CA ALA A 6 -7.85 1.40 -6.60
C ALA A 6 -8.98 2.35 -7.05
N PHE A 7 -10.22 2.15 -6.61
CA PHE A 7 -11.38 2.92 -7.07
C PHE A 7 -12.13 3.65 -5.96
N ARG A 8 -11.58 3.69 -4.73
CA ARG A 8 -12.08 4.57 -3.68
C ARG A 8 -11.15 5.78 -3.53
N PRO A 9 -11.36 6.85 -4.31
CA PRO A 9 -10.63 8.09 -4.09
C PRO A 9 -10.81 8.57 -2.65
N LEU A 10 -9.76 9.13 -2.07
CA LEU A 10 -9.83 9.78 -0.78
C LEU A 10 -10.93 10.86 -0.82
N PRO A 11 -11.91 10.86 0.10
CA PRO A 11 -12.99 11.84 0.09
C PRO A 11 -12.50 13.30 0.14
N SER A 12 -11.34 13.52 0.75
CA SER A 12 -10.68 14.82 0.85
C SER A 12 -9.90 15.21 -0.41
N ASN A 13 -9.48 14.25 -1.24
CA ASN A 13 -8.76 14.52 -2.48
C ASN A 13 -8.94 13.37 -3.49
N PRO A 14 -9.73 13.58 -4.57
CA PRO A 14 -10.04 12.53 -5.53
C PRO A 14 -8.87 12.11 -6.43
N ARG A 15 -7.71 12.79 -6.33
CA ARG A 15 -6.48 12.39 -7.01
C ARG A 15 -5.64 11.38 -6.22
N LEU A 16 -6.00 11.12 -4.96
CA LEU A 16 -5.25 10.23 -4.08
C LEU A 16 -6.08 8.98 -3.78
N TYR A 17 -5.42 7.82 -3.83
CA TYR A 17 -6.00 6.53 -3.48
C TYR A 17 -5.35 6.03 -2.19
N SER A 18 -6.14 5.43 -1.30
CA SER A 18 -5.60 4.82 -0.08
C SER A 18 -4.92 3.49 -0.40
N LEU A 19 -3.74 3.26 0.20
CA LEU A 19 -3.11 1.94 0.22
C LEU A 19 -3.93 0.98 1.09
N LYS A 20 -3.86 -0.31 0.80
CA LYS A 20 -4.36 -1.33 1.72
C LYS A 20 -3.34 -1.47 2.83
N VAL A 21 -3.64 -0.91 3.99
CA VAL A 21 -2.80 -1.00 5.19
C VAL A 21 -3.52 -1.82 6.25
N ARG A 22 -2.79 -2.77 6.84
CA ARG A 22 -3.16 -3.47 8.06
C ARG A 22 -2.07 -3.26 9.10
N ASN A 23 -2.46 -2.73 10.24
CA ASN A 23 -1.60 -2.54 11.40
C ASN A 23 -1.97 -3.56 12.47
N ASN A 24 -1.02 -4.38 12.90
CA ASN A 24 -1.22 -5.40 13.94
C ASN A 24 -0.32 -5.08 15.13
N ASN A 25 -0.92 -4.80 16.29
CA ASN A 25 -0.16 -4.62 17.53
C ASN A 25 0.40 -5.98 18.00
N LEU A 26 1.72 -6.05 18.17
CA LEU A 26 2.43 -7.28 18.54
C LEU A 26 2.44 -7.53 20.06
N LEU A 27 2.22 -6.48 20.86
CA LEU A 27 2.50 -6.45 22.30
C LEU A 27 1.27 -6.07 23.11
N LEU A 28 0.22 -6.90 23.01
CA LEU A 28 -1.04 -6.73 23.75
C LEU A 28 -1.65 -5.33 23.52
N ARG A 29 -2.73 -5.02 24.24
CA ARG A 29 -3.55 -3.82 23.99
C ARG A 29 -2.79 -2.49 24.17
N ASN A 30 -1.94 -2.41 25.19
CA ASN A 30 -1.36 -1.15 25.68
C ASN A 30 0.16 -1.12 25.58
N GLY A 31 0.78 -2.17 25.03
CA GLY A 31 2.22 -2.39 25.12
C GLY A 31 2.63 -3.07 26.42
N ILE A 32 3.93 -3.30 26.57
CA ILE A 32 4.54 -3.87 27.76
C ILE A 32 5.03 -2.74 28.67
N HIS A 33 4.65 -2.79 29.95
CA HIS A 33 5.18 -1.87 30.96
C HIS A 33 6.58 -2.31 31.37
N ILE A 34 7.56 -1.41 31.24
CA ILE A 34 8.92 -1.63 31.69
C ILE A 34 8.99 -1.27 33.18
N LEU A 35 9.45 -2.24 33.97
CA LEU A 35 9.51 -2.30 35.44
C LEU A 35 9.72 -0.95 36.18
N PRO A 36 9.24 -0.86 37.44
CA PRO A 36 8.47 -1.87 38.18
C PRO A 36 7.01 -1.95 37.69
N THR A 37 6.44 -3.16 37.76
CA THR A 37 5.19 -3.59 37.09
C THR A 37 3.89 -3.00 37.67
N LEU A 38 3.97 -2.19 38.73
CA LEU A 38 2.89 -1.43 39.35
C LEU A 38 3.42 -0.04 39.72
N GLU A 39 2.53 0.96 39.79
CA GLU A 39 2.86 2.39 39.80
C GLU A 39 4.07 2.76 40.69
N PRO A 40 5.06 3.53 40.17
CA PRO A 40 5.22 3.95 38.77
C PRO A 40 6.10 2.99 37.95
N TRP A 41 5.62 2.54 36.78
CA TRP A 41 6.49 2.00 35.73
C TRP A 41 7.32 3.13 35.09
N ILE A 42 8.45 2.82 34.47
CA ILE A 42 9.34 3.86 33.93
C ILE A 42 9.06 4.21 32.46
N ALA A 43 8.48 3.27 31.71
CA ALA A 43 8.14 3.45 30.31
C ALA A 43 7.17 2.37 29.84
N THR A 44 6.48 2.64 28.73
CA THR A 44 5.66 1.67 28.01
C THR A 44 6.26 1.43 26.63
N PHE A 45 6.47 0.16 26.27
CA PHE A 45 6.98 -0.25 24.97
C PHE A 45 5.88 -0.87 24.12
N ASN A 46 5.71 -0.38 22.90
CA ASN A 46 4.81 -0.95 21.90
C ASN A 46 5.59 -1.33 20.65
N ALA A 47 5.08 -2.35 19.95
CA ALA A 47 5.58 -2.77 18.65
C ALA A 47 4.40 -3.15 17.76
N TRP A 48 4.51 -2.82 16.49
CA TRP A 48 3.51 -3.09 15.47
C TRP A 48 4.15 -3.72 14.25
N SER A 49 3.42 -4.64 13.63
CA SER A 49 3.67 -5.12 12.27
C SER A 49 2.68 -4.43 11.34
N ILE A 50 3.20 -3.74 10.33
CA ILE A 50 2.41 -2.97 9.36
C ILE A 50 2.57 -3.66 8.01
N ASP A 51 1.48 -4.22 7.52
CA ASP A 51 1.38 -4.76 6.18
C ASP A 51 0.83 -3.70 5.23
N VAL A 52 1.50 -3.53 4.10
CA VAL A 52 1.12 -2.56 3.09
C VAL A 52 1.01 -3.27 1.74
N GLU A 53 -0.15 -3.15 1.11
CA GLU A 53 -0.34 -3.54 -0.29
C GLU A 53 -0.79 -2.33 -1.13
N GLY A 54 -0.30 -2.28 -2.36
CA GLY A 54 -0.68 -1.25 -3.30
C GLY A 54 -0.46 -1.65 -4.76
N GLU A 55 -1.09 -0.88 -5.63
CA GLU A 55 -1.03 -1.03 -7.08
C GLU A 55 -0.99 0.35 -7.72
N PHE A 56 -0.14 0.52 -8.74
CA PHE A 56 -0.16 1.72 -9.56
C PHE A 56 -1.36 1.66 -10.51
N VAL A 57 -2.26 2.65 -10.43
CA VAL A 57 -3.46 2.74 -11.27
C VAL A 57 -3.08 2.82 -12.76
N ARG A 58 -2.05 3.60 -13.08
CA ARG A 58 -1.48 3.75 -14.42
C ARG A 58 0.02 3.95 -14.26
N PHE A 59 0.79 3.13 -14.97
CA PHE A 59 2.24 3.30 -15.10
C PHE A 59 2.55 3.45 -16.58
N GLU A 60 3.12 4.60 -16.94
CA GLU A 60 3.38 4.99 -18.31
C GLU A 60 4.86 5.31 -18.48
N VAL A 61 5.48 4.70 -19.48
CA VAL A 61 6.85 4.98 -19.93
C VAL A 61 6.74 5.59 -21.31
N GLN A 62 7.31 6.77 -21.47
CA GLN A 62 7.39 7.46 -22.75
C GLN A 62 8.84 7.46 -23.20
N ASP A 63 9.09 7.00 -24.42
CA ASP A 63 10.35 7.24 -25.09
C ASP A 63 10.33 8.66 -25.66
N ILE A 64 11.24 9.51 -25.18
CA ILE A 64 11.37 10.92 -25.56
C ILE A 64 12.63 11.10 -26.41
N ASP A 65 13.31 10.02 -26.80
CA ASP A 65 14.42 10.14 -27.75
C ASP A 65 13.89 10.62 -29.12
N ASN A 66 14.76 11.28 -29.87
CA ASN A 66 14.44 11.87 -31.17
C ASN A 66 14.41 10.83 -32.31
N GLU A 67 14.51 9.53 -31.96
CA GLU A 67 14.38 8.38 -32.86
C GLU A 67 12.94 7.83 -32.79
N VAL A 68 12.00 8.73 -33.06
CA VAL A 68 10.55 8.50 -33.03
C VAL A 68 10.05 7.75 -34.26
N HIS A 69 8.86 7.14 -34.12
CA HIS A 69 8.14 6.62 -35.27
C HIS A 69 7.67 7.81 -36.15
N PRO A 70 8.02 7.86 -37.44
CA PRO A 70 7.63 8.95 -38.31
C PRO A 70 6.13 8.87 -38.62
N ASP A 71 5.39 9.92 -38.24
CA ASP A 71 3.99 10.11 -38.58
C ASP A 71 3.87 11.13 -39.73
N PRO A 72 3.30 10.77 -40.89
CA PRO A 72 3.20 11.66 -42.05
C PRO A 72 2.36 12.93 -41.83
N ILE A 73 1.48 12.95 -40.83
CA ILE A 73 0.53 14.04 -40.52
C ILE A 73 1.03 14.87 -39.33
N PHE A 74 1.57 14.23 -38.30
CA PHE A 74 1.96 14.88 -37.04
C PHE A 74 3.48 15.03 -36.86
N GLY A 75 4.26 14.50 -37.81
CA GLY A 75 5.72 14.53 -37.80
C GLY A 75 6.28 13.36 -37.00
N HIS A 76 6.27 13.49 -35.66
CA HIS A 76 6.93 12.57 -34.75
C HIS A 76 5.96 12.05 -33.68
N GLU A 77 5.78 10.73 -33.59
CA GLU A 77 5.01 10.10 -32.51
C GLU A 77 5.95 9.44 -31.49
N ALA A 78 5.85 9.85 -30.23
CA ALA A 78 6.59 9.25 -29.13
C ALA A 78 6.06 7.83 -28.86
N GLN A 79 6.96 6.87 -28.67
CA GLN A 79 6.56 5.52 -28.28
C GLN A 79 6.13 5.53 -26.82
N VAL A 80 4.85 5.23 -26.57
CA VAL A 80 4.28 5.19 -25.21
C VAL A 80 3.92 3.75 -24.85
N TYR A 81 4.39 3.30 -23.70
CA TYR A 81 4.02 2.03 -23.11
C TYR A 81 3.29 2.25 -21.78
N VAL A 82 2.07 1.74 -21.68
CA VAL A 82 1.24 1.84 -20.47
C VAL A 82 0.95 0.45 -19.93
N ARG A 83 1.09 0.24 -18.62
CA ARG A 83 0.66 -1.00 -17.95
C ARG A 83 -0.79 -0.91 -17.48
N GLU A 84 -1.71 -1.52 -18.23
CA GLU A 84 -3.16 -1.31 -18.07
C GLU A 84 -3.94 -2.53 -17.53
N GLY A 85 -3.29 -3.69 -17.41
CA GLY A 85 -3.92 -4.92 -16.95
C GLY A 85 -4.59 -5.74 -18.07
N ILE A 86 -4.09 -5.64 -19.30
CA ILE A 86 -4.67 -6.29 -20.48
C ILE A 86 -3.86 -7.52 -20.91
N PRO A 87 -4.52 -8.60 -21.39
CA PRO A 87 -3.82 -9.70 -22.05
C PRO A 87 -3.19 -9.20 -23.36
N VAL A 88 -2.02 -9.73 -23.67
CA VAL A 88 -1.26 -9.40 -24.88
C VAL A 88 -1.32 -10.61 -25.81
N TYR A 89 -1.65 -10.35 -27.07
CA TYR A 89 -1.73 -11.35 -28.12
C TYR A 89 -0.66 -11.10 -29.18
N ASP A 90 -0.13 -12.17 -29.76
CA ASP A 90 0.70 -12.09 -30.95
C ASP A 90 -0.16 -11.58 -32.13
N PRO A 91 0.21 -10.48 -32.79
CA PRO A 91 -0.57 -9.92 -33.89
C PRO A 91 -0.65 -10.84 -35.12
N THR A 92 0.26 -11.81 -35.26
CA THR A 92 0.32 -12.72 -36.41
C THR A 92 -0.53 -13.97 -36.18
N THR A 93 -0.41 -14.57 -34.99
CA THR A 93 -1.04 -15.86 -34.67
C THR A 93 -2.32 -15.72 -33.85
N ASN A 94 -2.58 -14.53 -33.30
CA ASN A 94 -3.66 -14.23 -32.36
C ASN A 94 -3.65 -15.14 -31.11
N LEU A 95 -2.50 -15.72 -30.79
CA LEU A 95 -2.30 -16.52 -29.57
C LEU A 95 -1.88 -15.61 -28.41
N PRO A 96 -2.31 -15.90 -27.17
CA PRO A 96 -1.89 -15.12 -26.01
C PRO A 96 -0.39 -15.32 -25.76
N ILE A 97 0.35 -14.21 -25.65
CA ILE A 97 1.80 -14.21 -25.37
C ILE A 97 2.14 -13.76 -23.95
N GLY A 98 1.18 -13.21 -23.22
CA GLY A 98 1.36 -12.83 -21.82
C GLY A 98 0.36 -11.78 -21.39
N ASP A 99 0.63 -11.15 -20.24
CA ASP A 99 -0.24 -10.13 -19.67
C ASP A 99 0.53 -8.85 -19.35
N ASN A 100 -0.04 -7.72 -19.74
CA ASN A 100 0.45 -6.40 -19.39
C ASN A 100 -0.13 -5.96 -18.03
N LEU A 101 0.22 -6.69 -16.98
CA LEU A 101 -0.30 -6.45 -15.62
C LEU A 101 0.20 -5.13 -15.04
N ARG A 102 -0.62 -4.47 -14.22
CA ARG A 102 -0.22 -3.28 -13.45
C ARG A 102 0.89 -3.62 -12.44
N ILE A 103 1.67 -2.61 -12.07
CA ILE A 103 2.72 -2.77 -11.06
C ILE A 103 2.08 -2.84 -9.68
N LYS A 104 2.36 -3.95 -8.97
CA LYS A 104 1.85 -4.23 -7.62
C LYS A 104 3.02 -4.31 -6.66
N PHE A 105 2.81 -3.89 -5.43
CA PHE A 105 3.77 -4.05 -4.35
C PHE A 105 3.07 -4.51 -3.09
N ASN A 106 3.76 -5.37 -2.35
CA ASN A 106 3.40 -5.77 -1.00
C ASN A 106 4.71 -5.79 -0.19
N PHE A 107 4.69 -5.17 0.98
CA PHE A 107 5.75 -5.30 1.95
C PHE A 107 5.19 -5.22 3.38
N THR A 108 5.92 -5.85 4.30
CA THR A 108 5.68 -5.75 5.73
C THR A 108 6.81 -4.95 6.35
N THR A 109 6.47 -4.00 7.21
CA THR A 109 7.43 -3.22 8.00
C THR A 109 7.07 -3.25 9.48
N GLY A 110 8.05 -3.04 10.34
CA GLY A 110 7.86 -3.00 11.78
C GLY A 110 8.12 -1.60 12.32
N THR A 111 7.34 -1.17 13.31
CA THR A 111 7.63 0.04 14.08
C THR A 111 7.51 -0.24 15.57
N PHE A 112 8.31 0.44 16.36
CA PHE A 112 8.29 0.34 17.81
C PHE A 112 8.45 1.71 18.45
N ILE A 113 7.85 1.89 19.62
CA ILE A 113 7.93 3.13 20.37
C ILE A 113 8.08 2.86 21.86
N VAL A 114 8.87 3.70 22.51
CA VAL A 114 8.98 3.78 23.97
C VAL A 114 8.40 5.13 24.38
N VAL A 115 7.40 5.11 25.25
CA VAL A 115 6.78 6.33 25.79
C VAL A 115 6.99 6.41 27.30
N PRO A 116 7.11 7.64 27.87
CA PRO A 116 7.16 7.83 29.32
C PRO A 116 5.94 7.24 30.05
N PRO A 117 6.01 7.12 31.39
CA PRO A 117 4.87 6.68 32.17
C PRO A 117 3.70 7.67 32.02
N GLY A 118 2.48 7.13 32.01
CA GLY A 118 1.26 7.90 31.77
C GLY A 118 0.03 7.16 32.28
N LYS A 119 -1.13 7.37 31.65
CA LYS A 119 -2.36 6.65 32.03
C LYS A 119 -2.19 5.14 31.78
N ILE A 120 -2.78 4.31 32.65
CA ILE A 120 -2.81 2.83 32.52
C ILE A 120 -3.34 2.36 31.16
N THR A 121 -4.16 3.19 30.50
CA THR A 121 -4.65 2.93 29.14
C THR A 121 -3.52 2.85 28.10
N GLY A 122 -2.30 3.26 28.44
CA GLY A 122 -1.14 3.21 27.56
C GLY A 122 -1.26 4.12 26.35
N VAL A 123 -0.31 3.96 25.43
CA VAL A 123 -0.34 4.50 24.06
C VAL A 123 -0.46 3.28 23.16
N GLY A 124 -1.58 3.15 22.45
CA GLY A 124 -1.89 1.90 21.76
C GLY A 124 -3.27 1.92 21.13
N ASP A 125 -3.66 0.73 20.68
CA ASP A 125 -4.85 0.50 19.87
C ASP A 125 -6.13 0.97 20.60
N LYS A 126 -6.98 1.72 19.87
CA LYS A 126 -8.19 2.30 20.46
C LYS A 126 -9.30 1.27 20.63
N ASN A 127 -9.26 0.18 19.87
CA ASN A 127 -10.27 -0.86 19.95
C ASN A 127 -9.87 -1.95 20.95
N THR A 128 -10.67 -2.12 21.99
CA THR A 128 -10.42 -3.06 23.09
C THR A 128 -10.53 -4.54 22.71
N ILE A 129 -11.14 -4.86 21.57
CA ILE A 129 -11.50 -6.24 21.20
C ILE A 129 -10.65 -6.77 20.03
N ASN A 130 -10.17 -5.89 19.15
CA ASN A 130 -9.39 -6.27 17.98
C ASN A 130 -8.11 -5.43 17.89
N PRO A 131 -6.90 -6.01 18.08
CA PRO A 131 -5.61 -5.32 17.97
C PRO A 131 -5.16 -5.10 16.51
N ILE A 132 -6.08 -5.33 15.57
CA ILE A 132 -5.86 -5.22 14.13
C ILE A 132 -6.64 -4.01 13.64
N GLU A 133 -5.91 -2.99 13.20
CA GLU A 133 -6.45 -1.81 12.54
C GLU A 133 -6.29 -1.95 11.03
N GLU A 134 -7.39 -1.86 10.30
CA GLU A 134 -7.41 -2.05 8.85
C GLU A 134 -7.97 -0.81 8.16
N THR A 135 -7.32 -0.44 7.07
CA THR A 135 -7.94 0.49 6.11
C THR A 135 -9.17 -0.18 5.46
N PRO A 136 -10.18 0.59 5.03
CA PRO A 136 -11.36 0.02 4.37
C PRO A 136 -11.02 -0.94 3.22
N GLY A 137 -9.97 -0.64 2.45
CA GLY A 137 -9.54 -1.46 1.31
C GLY A 137 -8.90 -2.80 1.64
N TRP A 138 -8.58 -3.05 2.90
CA TRP A 138 -8.10 -4.35 3.36
C TRP A 138 -9.25 -5.36 3.52
N SER A 139 -10.42 -4.90 3.94
CA SER A 139 -11.58 -5.75 4.27
C SER A 139 -12.49 -6.12 3.08
N ILE A 140 -12.26 -5.52 1.92
CA ILE A 140 -13.06 -5.76 0.70
C ILE A 140 -12.39 -6.89 -0.08
N ILE A 141 -12.95 -8.11 0.02
CA ILE A 141 -12.57 -9.30 -0.76
C ILE A 141 -13.66 -9.60 -1.78
#